data_AF-A0A8H5V714-F1
#
_entry.id   AF-A0A8H5V714-F1
#
_cell.length_a   1.000
_cell.length_b   1.000
_cell.length_c   1.000
_cell.angle_alpha   90.00
_cell.angle_beta   90.00
_cell.angle_gamma   90.00
#
_symmetry.space_group_name_H-M   'P 1'
#
loop_
_entity.id
_entity.type
_entity.pdbx_description
1 polymer ?
#
loop_
_entity_poly.entity_id
_entity_poly.type
_entity_poly.pdbx_seq_one_letter_code
_entity_poly.pdbx_strand_id
1 'polypeptide(L)'
;MDGPTLHALLSMENPTIKIAHGASNCHVTRGIPIEPLDITRWVDFTFHNIISAYGHILSRRSSSSEKVKLENAEVEEEARNLTELKKAAYNWLDSICVPLVCEGAGILQRSLSCPDTIRSGRDAPLIPKKGSQPNWTFFAGQDHRIYFVTGTLRLSKAWSSEKLNNQTPRCKEPIEQLARHAVEAQTRYGFVLSEKEVVVVCFYTTKQGKPAAKWQPISTSASGQATLTVNLAIWALTMMSLNDQHRSVVQEAYTLPLNAWSAQPGHYRNHLSGRVLPDLPAGGIILDQ
;
A
#
# COMPACT_ATOMS: atom_id res chain seq x y z
N MET A 1 -18.69 -16.75 -21.38
CA MET A 1 -17.72 -15.64 -21.47
C MET A 1 -16.93 -15.63 -20.18
N ASP A 2 -15.61 -15.67 -20.26
CA ASP A 2 -14.74 -15.75 -19.10
C ASP A 2 -14.48 -14.35 -18.53
N GLY A 3 -14.87 -14.11 -17.28
CA GLY A 3 -14.70 -12.83 -16.59
C GLY A 3 -13.23 -12.47 -16.30
N PRO A 4 -12.93 -11.20 -15.97
CA PRO A 4 -11.57 -10.71 -15.78
C PRO A 4 -10.88 -11.36 -14.56
N THR A 5 -9.56 -11.46 -14.62
CA THR A 5 -8.75 -11.86 -13.45
C THR A 5 -8.64 -10.72 -12.44
N LEU A 6 -8.29 -11.04 -11.19
CA LEU A 6 -7.99 -10.03 -10.17
C LEU A 6 -6.86 -9.10 -10.63
N HIS A 7 -5.83 -9.65 -11.28
CA HIS A 7 -4.75 -8.86 -11.87
C HIS A 7 -5.26 -7.87 -12.92
N ALA A 8 -6.16 -8.30 -13.81
CA ALA A 8 -6.71 -7.45 -14.85
C ALA A 8 -7.42 -6.24 -14.25
N LEU A 9 -8.25 -6.45 -13.22
CA LEU A 9 -8.96 -5.38 -12.53
C LEU A 9 -8.01 -4.44 -11.77
N LEU A 10 -7.00 -4.97 -11.07
CA LEU A 10 -6.00 -4.15 -10.40
C LEU A 10 -5.13 -3.34 -11.39
N SER A 11 -5.09 -3.75 -12.66
CA SER A 11 -4.27 -3.12 -13.70
C SER A 11 -5.02 -2.07 -14.54
N MET A 12 -6.29 -1.81 -14.23
CA MET A 12 -7.08 -0.84 -14.98
C MET A 12 -6.57 0.58 -14.78
N GLU A 13 -7.01 1.48 -15.67
CA GLU A 13 -6.78 2.90 -15.52
C GLU A 13 -7.42 3.43 -14.23
N ASN A 14 -6.76 4.42 -13.62
CA ASN A 14 -7.27 5.07 -12.43
C ASN A 14 -8.10 6.30 -12.84
N PRO A 15 -9.08 6.72 -12.01
CA PRO A 15 -9.79 7.96 -12.23
C PRO A 15 -8.82 9.14 -12.35
N THR A 16 -9.08 10.03 -13.31
CA THR A 16 -8.26 11.22 -13.50
C THR A 16 -8.79 12.35 -12.62
N ILE A 17 -7.98 12.79 -11.66
CA ILE A 17 -8.31 13.92 -10.79
C ILE A 17 -7.48 15.13 -11.24
N LYS A 18 -8.13 16.16 -11.76
CA LYS A 18 -7.48 17.42 -12.17
C LYS A 18 -7.50 18.40 -11.01
N ILE A 19 -6.39 19.09 -10.76
CA ILE A 19 -6.33 20.12 -9.71
C ILE A 19 -6.55 21.49 -10.32
N ALA A 20 -7.53 22.22 -9.80
CA ALA A 20 -7.80 23.59 -10.20
C ALA A 20 -6.61 24.51 -9.87
N HIS A 21 -6.43 25.55 -10.69
CA HIS A 21 -5.28 26.46 -10.56
C HIS A 21 -5.21 27.08 -9.16
N GLY A 22 -4.04 27.02 -8.52
CA GLY A 22 -3.79 27.69 -7.23
C GLY A 22 -3.99 26.85 -5.97
N ALA A 23 -4.56 25.64 -6.04
CA ALA A 23 -4.77 24.80 -4.86
C ALA A 23 -3.44 24.36 -4.22
N SER A 24 -3.15 24.83 -3.00
CA SER A 24 -2.03 24.36 -2.19
C SER A 24 -2.37 24.47 -0.71
N ASN A 25 -2.81 23.37 -0.12
CA ASN A 25 -3.00 23.28 1.32
C ASN A 25 -2.00 22.26 1.89
N CYS A 26 -1.13 22.72 2.78
CA CYS A 26 -0.31 21.84 3.59
C CYS A 26 -1.01 21.63 4.93
N HIS A 27 -1.51 20.42 5.20
CA HIS A 27 -1.96 20.07 6.54
C HIS A 27 -0.76 19.63 7.37
N VAL A 28 -0.39 20.46 8.33
CA VAL A 28 0.64 20.12 9.31
C VAL A 28 0.02 19.19 10.35
N THR A 29 0.34 17.91 10.26
CA THR A 29 0.07 16.95 11.33
C THR A 29 1.40 16.58 11.98
N ARG A 30 1.45 16.47 13.31
CA ARG A 30 2.69 16.08 14.01
C ARG A 30 3.13 14.69 13.56
N GLY A 31 4.32 14.60 12.98
CA GLY A 31 4.98 13.35 12.64
C GLY A 31 5.96 12.88 13.72
N ILE A 32 6.50 11.68 13.53
CA ILE A 32 7.71 11.21 14.23
C ILE A 32 8.91 11.57 13.36
N PRO A 33 9.89 12.35 13.85
CA PRO A 33 11.07 12.71 13.07
C PRO A 33 11.85 11.48 12.60
N ILE A 34 12.25 11.49 11.33
CA ILE A 34 13.13 10.47 10.73
C ILE A 34 14.34 11.19 10.12
N GLU A 35 15.54 10.66 10.34
CA GLU A 35 16.75 11.22 9.74
C GLU A 35 16.69 11.10 8.20
N PRO A 36 17.13 12.12 7.44
CA PRO A 36 17.06 12.06 5.97
C PRO A 36 17.73 10.83 5.36
N LEU A 37 18.85 10.38 5.95
CA LEU A 37 19.60 9.20 5.51
C LEU A 37 18.84 7.88 5.78
N ASP A 38 17.90 7.88 6.71
CA ASP A 38 17.08 6.73 7.08
C ASP A 38 15.77 6.65 6.24
N ILE A 39 15.59 7.55 5.27
CA ILE A 39 14.50 7.51 4.28
C ILE A 39 15.06 7.11 2.92
N THR A 40 14.97 5.82 2.60
CA THR A 40 15.62 5.22 1.42
C THR A 40 14.61 4.71 0.40
N ARG A 41 15.05 4.44 -0.84
CA ARG A 41 14.17 3.85 -1.87
C ARG A 41 13.84 2.40 -1.57
N TRP A 42 12.59 2.01 -1.80
CA TRP A 42 12.11 0.65 -1.64
C TRP A 42 12.30 -0.14 -2.93
N VAL A 43 13.55 -0.49 -3.21
CA VAL A 43 13.98 -1.04 -4.51
C VAL A 43 13.40 -2.42 -4.85
N ASP A 44 12.98 -3.21 -3.86
CA ASP A 44 12.36 -4.52 -4.06
C ASP A 44 10.83 -4.47 -4.17
N PHE A 45 10.20 -3.30 -3.97
CA PHE A 45 8.77 -3.10 -4.23
C PHE A 45 8.51 -2.86 -5.72
N THR A 46 8.57 -3.93 -6.50
CA THR A 46 8.45 -3.91 -7.97
C THR A 46 7.29 -4.75 -8.47
N PHE A 47 6.81 -4.45 -9.68
CA PHE A 47 5.83 -5.28 -10.38
C PHE A 47 6.24 -6.76 -10.40
N HIS A 48 7.47 -7.05 -10.83
CA HIS A 48 7.97 -8.41 -10.96
C HIS A 48 7.96 -9.17 -9.63
N ASN A 49 8.42 -8.54 -8.54
CA ASN A 49 8.43 -9.18 -7.23
C ASN A 49 7.01 -9.43 -6.69
N ILE A 50 6.09 -8.49 -6.91
CA ILE A 50 4.69 -8.65 -6.51
C ILE A 50 4.02 -9.80 -7.29
N ILE A 51 4.22 -9.87 -8.60
CA ILE A 51 3.69 -10.96 -9.43
C ILE A 51 4.33 -12.29 -9.08
N SER A 52 5.63 -12.30 -8.79
CA SER A 52 6.35 -13.49 -8.35
C SER A 52 5.78 -14.02 -7.03
N ALA A 53 5.58 -13.15 -6.03
CA ALA A 53 5.01 -13.55 -4.75
C ALA A 53 3.52 -13.94 -4.85
N TYR A 54 2.69 -13.14 -5.51
CA TYR A 54 1.23 -13.25 -5.44
C TYR A 54 0.54 -13.71 -6.72
N GLY A 55 1.29 -14.10 -7.75
CA GLY A 55 0.73 -14.45 -9.06
C GLY A 55 -0.35 -15.53 -9.04
N HIS A 56 -0.27 -16.49 -8.10
CA HIS A 56 -1.29 -17.54 -7.92
C HIS A 56 -2.64 -17.02 -7.38
N ILE A 57 -2.65 -15.85 -6.73
CA ILE A 57 -3.87 -15.14 -6.29
C ILE A 57 -4.33 -14.23 -7.43
N LEU A 58 -3.41 -13.46 -8.00
CA LEU A 58 -3.67 -12.46 -9.03
C LEU A 58 -4.20 -13.08 -10.34
N SER A 59 -3.80 -14.30 -10.67
CA SER A 59 -4.28 -15.03 -11.85
C SER A 59 -5.70 -15.59 -11.70
N ARG A 60 -6.28 -15.57 -10.49
CA ARG A 60 -7.63 -16.07 -10.27
C ARG A 60 -8.67 -15.14 -10.89
N ARG A 61 -9.76 -15.73 -11.36
CA ARG A 61 -10.94 -14.98 -11.80
C ARG A 61 -11.51 -14.20 -10.64
N SER A 62 -11.82 -12.93 -10.91
CA SER A 62 -12.44 -12.06 -9.93
C SER A 62 -13.93 -12.34 -9.85
N SER A 63 -14.41 -12.57 -8.63
CA SER A 63 -15.82 -12.58 -8.26
C SER A 63 -16.33 -11.16 -7.93
N SER A 64 -15.43 -10.19 -7.78
CA SER A 64 -15.79 -8.80 -7.51
C SER A 64 -16.02 -7.97 -8.77
N SER A 65 -15.99 -8.55 -9.98
CA SER A 65 -16.20 -7.80 -11.22
C SER A 65 -17.52 -7.02 -11.24
N GLU A 66 -18.57 -7.57 -10.62
CA GLU A 66 -19.89 -6.91 -10.50
C GLU A 66 -19.93 -5.85 -9.38
N LYS A 67 -19.00 -5.93 -8.41
CA LYS A 67 -18.90 -4.99 -7.28
C LYS A 67 -18.02 -3.79 -7.60
N VAL A 68 -17.04 -3.98 -8.48
CA VAL A 68 -16.17 -2.90 -8.96
C VAL A 68 -16.97 -2.03 -9.91
N LYS A 69 -17.17 -0.77 -9.52
CA LYS A 69 -17.84 0.22 -10.36
C LYS A 69 -16.86 0.76 -11.38
N LEU A 70 -16.74 0.06 -12.50
CA LEU A 70 -15.82 0.40 -13.59
C LEU A 70 -16.11 1.79 -14.18
N GLU A 71 -17.37 2.19 -14.22
CA GLU A 71 -17.81 3.54 -14.62
C GLU A 71 -17.09 4.65 -13.84
N ASN A 72 -16.69 4.40 -12.59
CA ASN A 72 -15.98 5.39 -11.77
C ASN A 72 -14.50 5.52 -12.15
N ALA A 73 -13.92 4.55 -12.85
CA ALA A 73 -12.53 4.62 -13.35
C ALA A 73 -12.38 5.62 -14.51
N GLU A 74 -13.47 5.90 -15.23
CA GLU A 74 -13.49 6.76 -16.42
C GLU A 74 -13.89 8.22 -16.10
N VAL A 75 -14.22 8.52 -14.84
CA VAL A 75 -14.66 9.87 -14.44
C VAL A 75 -13.45 10.79 -14.31
N GLU A 76 -13.50 11.92 -15.03
CA GLU A 76 -12.65 13.06 -14.74
C GLU A 76 -13.30 13.93 -13.66
N GLU A 77 -12.63 14.07 -12.51
CA GLU A 77 -13.07 14.98 -11.45
C GLU A 77 -12.12 16.17 -11.34
N GLU A 78 -12.66 17.38 -11.18
CA GLU A 78 -11.86 18.55 -10.82
C GLU A 78 -11.90 18.76 -9.30
N ALA A 79 -10.73 18.82 -8.66
CA ALA A 79 -10.57 19.09 -7.25
C ALA A 79 -9.86 20.44 -7.04
N ARG A 80 -10.50 21.34 -6.31
CA ARG A 80 -10.02 22.70 -6.04
C ARG A 80 -9.25 22.81 -4.73
N ASN A 81 -9.34 21.79 -3.87
CA ASN A 81 -8.72 21.76 -2.56
C ASN A 81 -8.57 20.31 -2.07
N LEU A 82 -7.90 20.13 -0.92
CA LEU A 82 -7.68 18.80 -0.35
C LEU A 82 -8.99 18.08 0.03
N THR A 83 -10.03 18.80 0.44
CA THR A 83 -11.31 18.19 0.81
C THR A 83 -11.98 17.54 -0.42
N GLU A 84 -11.95 18.21 -1.57
CA GLU A 84 -12.46 17.65 -2.82
C GLU A 84 -11.60 16.48 -3.31
N LEU A 85 -10.26 16.59 -3.24
CA LEU A 85 -9.36 15.47 -3.53
C LEU A 85 -9.66 14.26 -2.64
N LYS A 86 -9.88 14.47 -1.34
CA LYS A 86 -10.27 13.40 -0.40
C LYS A 86 -11.55 12.72 -0.82
N LYS A 87 -12.59 13.50 -1.17
CA LYS A 87 -13.87 12.95 -1.62
C LYS A 87 -13.70 12.06 -2.85
N ALA A 88 -13.00 12.55 -3.88
CA ALA A 88 -12.70 11.82 -5.11
C ALA A 88 -11.94 10.52 -4.81
N ALA A 89 -10.86 10.62 -4.03
CA ALA A 89 -10.03 9.48 -3.66
C ALA A 89 -10.78 8.45 -2.80
N TYR A 90 -11.64 8.88 -1.86
CA TYR A 90 -12.45 7.94 -1.06
C TYR A 90 -13.44 7.17 -1.94
N ASN A 91 -14.11 7.87 -2.87
CA ASN A 91 -15.01 7.23 -3.82
C ASN A 91 -14.26 6.19 -4.67
N TRP A 92 -13.08 6.55 -5.18
CA TRP A 92 -12.22 5.64 -5.94
C TRP A 92 -11.81 4.42 -5.10
N LEU A 93 -11.25 4.64 -3.90
CA LEU A 93 -10.75 3.56 -3.05
C LEU A 93 -11.89 2.60 -2.66
N ASP A 94 -13.06 3.11 -2.29
CA ASP A 94 -14.20 2.24 -1.94
C ASP A 94 -14.81 1.52 -3.14
N SER A 95 -14.80 2.13 -4.32
CA SER A 95 -15.43 1.54 -5.51
C SER A 95 -14.56 0.51 -6.22
N ILE A 96 -13.23 0.63 -6.12
CA ILE A 96 -12.28 -0.19 -6.89
C ILE A 96 -11.34 -0.95 -5.95
N CYS A 97 -10.57 -0.24 -5.12
CA CYS A 97 -9.54 -0.87 -4.29
C CYS A 97 -10.12 -1.80 -3.23
N VAL A 98 -11.12 -1.36 -2.45
CA VAL A 98 -11.66 -2.11 -1.31
C VAL A 98 -12.22 -3.48 -1.72
N PRO A 99 -13.09 -3.60 -2.75
CA PRO A 99 -13.59 -4.90 -3.19
C PRO A 99 -12.46 -5.88 -3.56
N LEU A 100 -11.45 -5.40 -4.28
CA LEU A 100 -10.33 -6.23 -4.76
C LEU A 100 -9.36 -6.62 -3.63
N VAL A 101 -9.16 -5.73 -2.65
CA VAL A 101 -8.44 -6.02 -1.41
C VAL A 101 -9.16 -7.10 -0.61
N CYS A 102 -10.46 -6.96 -0.41
CA CYS A 102 -11.26 -7.96 0.33
C CYS A 102 -11.23 -9.33 -0.36
N GLU A 103 -11.31 -9.37 -1.69
CA GLU A 103 -11.21 -10.62 -2.44
C GLU A 103 -9.83 -11.25 -2.35
N GLY A 104 -8.76 -10.46 -2.54
CA GLY A 104 -7.38 -10.95 -2.38
C GLY A 104 -7.13 -11.52 -0.98
N ALA A 105 -7.64 -10.83 0.04
CA ALA A 105 -7.54 -11.27 1.43
C ALA A 105 -8.27 -12.59 1.67
N GLY A 106 -9.52 -12.72 1.18
CA GLY A 106 -10.31 -13.95 1.32
C GLY A 106 -9.70 -15.15 0.59
N ILE A 107 -8.89 -14.91 -0.45
CA ILE A 107 -8.08 -15.95 -1.09
C ILE A 107 -6.86 -16.29 -0.23
N LEU A 108 -6.12 -15.27 0.23
CA LEU A 108 -4.88 -15.45 0.99
C LEU A 108 -5.12 -16.11 2.36
N GLN A 109 -6.23 -15.82 3.03
CA GLN A 109 -6.66 -16.47 4.28
C GLN A 109 -6.73 -18.00 4.19
N ARG A 110 -6.97 -18.56 3.01
CA ARG A 110 -6.96 -20.03 2.85
C ARG A 110 -5.55 -20.62 2.91
N SER A 111 -4.55 -19.78 2.65
CA SER A 111 -3.13 -20.15 2.63
C SER A 111 -2.40 -19.73 3.92
N LEU A 112 -2.90 -18.73 4.63
CA LEU A 112 -2.32 -18.15 5.84
C LEU A 112 -3.42 -17.93 6.91
N SER A 113 -3.13 -18.20 8.19
CA SER A 113 -4.04 -17.93 9.30
C SER A 113 -4.21 -16.43 9.56
N CYS A 114 -4.95 -15.74 8.69
CA CYS A 114 -5.17 -14.29 8.72
C CYS A 114 -6.62 -13.93 9.07
N PRO A 115 -6.91 -12.70 9.54
CA PRO A 115 -8.27 -12.29 9.94
C PRO A 115 -9.29 -12.34 8.81
N ASP A 116 -10.50 -12.84 9.09
CA ASP A 116 -11.55 -13.20 8.11
C ASP A 116 -12.16 -12.04 7.33
N THR A 117 -12.14 -10.81 7.85
CA THR A 117 -12.80 -9.67 7.20
C THR A 117 -11.97 -8.41 7.28
N ILE A 118 -11.63 -7.87 6.11
CA ILE A 118 -11.04 -6.54 5.98
C ILE A 118 -12.13 -5.49 5.84
N ARG A 119 -11.92 -4.35 6.50
CA ARG A 119 -12.74 -3.14 6.45
C ARG A 119 -11.87 -1.95 6.09
N SER A 120 -12.49 -0.90 5.56
CA SER A 120 -11.88 0.41 5.36
C SER A 120 -12.38 1.41 6.38
N GLY A 121 -11.58 2.44 6.65
CA GLY A 121 -11.94 3.57 7.50
C GLY A 121 -11.45 4.87 6.86
N ARG A 122 -12.25 5.93 6.98
CA ARG A 122 -11.97 7.26 6.42
C ARG A 122 -11.84 8.26 7.55
N ASP A 123 -10.73 9.00 7.59
CA ASP A 123 -10.46 10.02 8.62
C ASP A 123 -10.84 9.53 10.04
N ALA A 124 -10.53 8.29 10.39
CA ALA A 124 -10.88 7.71 11.69
C ALA A 124 -9.67 7.74 12.61
N PRO A 125 -9.81 8.17 13.88
CA PRO A 125 -8.68 8.16 14.81
C PRO A 125 -8.25 6.71 15.10
N LEU A 126 -6.94 6.47 15.12
CA LEU A 126 -6.36 5.16 15.44
C LEU A 126 -6.56 4.77 16.90
N ILE A 127 -6.58 5.76 17.79
CA ILE A 127 -6.85 5.61 19.22
C ILE A 127 -8.04 6.51 19.56
N PRO A 128 -9.11 5.98 20.19
CA PRO A 128 -10.29 6.77 20.51
C PRO A 128 -9.95 8.09 21.23
N LYS A 129 -10.47 9.21 20.69
CA LYS A 129 -10.35 10.58 21.24
C LYS A 129 -8.92 11.18 21.33
N LYS A 130 -7.85 10.43 21.04
CA LYS A 130 -6.46 10.89 21.24
C LYS A 130 -5.48 10.49 20.15
N GLY A 131 -5.84 9.54 19.28
CA GLY A 131 -4.96 9.05 18.23
C GLY A 131 -4.88 9.99 17.04
N SER A 132 -3.81 9.84 16.29
CA SER A 132 -3.68 10.41 14.97
C SER A 132 -4.77 9.87 14.03
N GLN A 133 -5.12 10.70 13.05
CA GLN A 133 -6.26 10.49 12.16
C GLN A 133 -5.75 10.34 10.72
N PRO A 134 -5.34 9.13 10.30
CA PRO A 134 -5.03 8.87 8.91
C PRO A 134 -6.25 9.14 8.05
N ASN A 135 -6.02 9.57 6.80
CA ASN A 135 -7.13 9.81 5.86
C ASN A 135 -7.77 8.50 5.43
N TRP A 136 -6.99 7.42 5.39
CA TRP A 136 -7.46 6.09 5.05
C TRP A 136 -6.86 5.01 5.95
N THR A 137 -7.60 3.96 6.24
CA THR A 137 -7.09 2.76 6.91
C THR A 137 -7.71 1.50 6.33
N PHE A 138 -6.92 0.44 6.19
CA PHE A 138 -7.41 -0.94 6.10
C PHE A 138 -7.22 -1.63 7.45
N PHE A 139 -8.23 -2.34 7.95
CA PHE A 139 -8.17 -3.02 9.25
C PHE A 139 -9.13 -4.21 9.34
N ALA A 140 -8.93 -5.08 10.33
CA ALA A 140 -9.88 -6.12 10.74
C ALA A 140 -10.39 -5.86 12.17
N GLY A 141 -11.50 -6.51 12.54
CA GLY A 141 -12.13 -6.37 13.86
C GLY A 141 -13.06 -5.17 13.99
N GLN A 142 -13.99 -5.23 14.95
CA GLN A 142 -14.91 -4.12 15.28
C GLN A 142 -14.46 -3.37 16.54
N ASP A 143 -14.33 -4.08 17.66
CA ASP A 143 -13.98 -3.51 18.97
C ASP A 143 -12.45 -3.41 19.18
N HIS A 144 -11.72 -4.47 18.83
CA HIS A 144 -10.26 -4.48 18.80
C HIS A 144 -9.77 -4.51 17.36
N ARG A 145 -9.35 -3.33 16.87
CA ARG A 145 -8.95 -3.17 15.47
C ARG A 145 -7.50 -3.58 15.26
N ILE A 146 -7.28 -4.47 14.30
CA ILE A 146 -5.95 -4.81 13.78
C ILE A 146 -5.77 -4.01 12.50
N TYR A 147 -4.91 -3.01 12.50
CA TYR A 147 -4.66 -2.18 11.34
C TYR A 147 -3.61 -2.80 10.42
N PHE A 148 -3.86 -2.72 9.12
CA PHE A 148 -3.03 -3.32 8.08
C PHE A 148 -2.22 -2.27 7.32
N VAL A 149 -2.89 -1.20 6.89
CA VAL A 149 -2.25 -0.13 6.10
C VAL A 149 -2.90 1.20 6.49
N THR A 150 -2.08 2.26 6.61
CA THR A 150 -2.56 3.63 6.82
C THR A 150 -2.22 4.53 5.64
N GLY A 151 -3.17 5.35 5.19
CA GLY A 151 -3.01 6.27 4.07
C GLY A 151 -3.16 7.72 4.49
N THR A 152 -2.36 8.60 3.87
CA THR A 152 -2.52 10.06 3.95
C THR A 152 -2.64 10.66 2.55
N LEU A 153 -3.43 11.72 2.40
CA LEU A 153 -3.63 12.40 1.13
C LEU A 153 -2.93 13.76 1.11
N ARG A 154 -2.39 14.12 -0.06
CA ARG A 154 -1.71 15.39 -0.34
C ARG A 154 -1.99 15.84 -1.77
N LEU A 155 -2.12 17.16 -1.97
CA LEU A 155 -2.07 17.74 -3.31
C LEU A 155 -0.63 17.69 -3.83
N SER A 156 -0.40 17.32 -5.10
CA SER A 156 0.97 17.19 -5.65
C SER A 156 1.76 18.50 -5.57
N LYS A 157 1.08 19.65 -5.70
CA LYS A 157 1.69 20.98 -5.53
C LYS A 157 2.19 21.20 -4.10
N ALA A 158 1.48 20.68 -3.09
CA ALA A 158 1.90 20.75 -1.69
C ALA A 158 3.05 19.77 -1.42
N TRP A 159 2.96 18.54 -1.92
CA TRP A 159 3.97 17.50 -1.71
C TRP A 159 4.03 16.51 -2.87
N SER A 160 5.24 16.07 -3.24
CA SER A 160 5.49 15.00 -4.21
C SER A 160 6.74 14.20 -3.83
N SER A 161 6.90 13.02 -4.43
CA SER A 161 8.11 12.21 -4.33
C SER A 161 9.35 12.92 -4.88
N GLU A 162 9.18 13.78 -5.88
CA GLU A 162 10.27 14.59 -6.43
C GLU A 162 10.85 15.53 -5.36
N LYS A 163 10.00 16.14 -4.54
CA LYS A 163 10.45 16.96 -3.40
C LYS A 163 11.23 16.14 -2.38
N LEU A 164 10.85 14.87 -2.17
CA LEU A 164 11.55 13.94 -1.30
C LEU A 164 12.93 13.55 -1.88
N ASN A 165 13.01 13.26 -3.17
CA ASN A 165 14.28 13.03 -3.86
C ASN A 165 15.23 14.23 -3.77
N ASN A 166 14.70 15.43 -4.01
CA ASN A 166 15.48 16.67 -4.04
C ASN A 166 15.73 17.24 -2.63
N GLN A 167 15.29 16.55 -1.57
CA GLN A 167 15.42 16.95 -0.17
C GLN A 167 14.97 18.40 0.10
N THR A 168 13.88 18.84 -0.54
CA THR A 168 13.38 20.21 -0.37
C THR A 168 12.90 20.43 1.08
N PRO A 169 12.77 21.68 1.56
CA PRO A 169 12.20 21.94 2.88
C PRO A 169 10.86 21.23 3.07
N ARG A 170 10.67 20.62 4.26
CA ARG A 170 9.44 19.90 4.64
C ARG A 170 9.09 18.67 3.79
N CYS A 171 10.00 18.20 2.92
CA CYS A 171 9.75 17.02 2.08
C CYS A 171 9.47 15.74 2.89
N LYS A 172 9.96 15.65 4.14
CA LYS A 172 9.78 14.48 5.02
C LYS A 172 8.43 14.44 5.73
N GLU A 173 7.71 15.56 5.82
CA GLU A 173 6.54 15.69 6.71
C GLU A 173 5.46 14.59 6.48
N PRO A 174 5.09 14.20 5.25
CA PRO A 174 4.12 13.12 5.07
C PRO A 174 4.65 11.75 5.48
N ILE A 175 5.95 11.49 5.31
CA ILE A 175 6.59 10.24 5.74
C ILE A 175 6.65 10.19 7.26
N GLU A 176 7.01 11.29 7.92
CA GLU A 176 7.03 11.42 9.37
C GLU A 176 5.62 11.32 9.97
N GLN A 177 4.60 11.87 9.31
CA GLN A 177 3.20 11.68 9.70
C GLN A 177 2.80 10.20 9.60
N LEU A 178 3.10 9.54 8.48
CA LEU A 178 2.82 8.12 8.31
C LEU A 178 3.58 7.27 9.34
N ALA A 179 4.79 7.65 9.74
CA ALA A 179 5.54 6.97 10.80
C ALA A 179 4.81 7.02 12.15
N ARG A 180 4.17 8.15 12.46
CA ARG A 180 3.29 8.25 13.62
C ARG A 180 2.10 7.29 13.51
N HIS A 181 1.44 7.27 12.34
CA HIS A 181 0.33 6.35 12.09
C HIS A 181 0.77 4.89 12.24
N ALA A 182 1.92 4.53 11.70
CA ALA A 182 2.50 3.19 11.77
C ALA A 182 2.70 2.71 13.21
N VAL A 183 3.27 3.58 14.07
CA VAL A 183 3.48 3.27 15.49
C VAL A 183 2.14 3.09 16.23
N GLU A 184 1.20 4.02 16.06
CA GLU A 184 -0.10 3.95 16.74
C GLU A 184 -0.97 2.78 16.24
N ALA A 185 -0.90 2.45 14.95
CA ALA A 185 -1.64 1.38 14.31
C ALA A 185 -0.96 0.01 14.45
N GLN A 186 0.28 -0.04 14.96
CA GLN A 186 1.11 -1.26 15.01
C GLN A 186 1.23 -1.97 13.65
N THR A 187 1.27 -1.19 12.57
CA THR A 187 1.56 -1.68 11.22
C THR A 187 2.73 -0.91 10.62
N ARG A 188 3.51 -1.56 9.78
CA ARG A 188 4.64 -0.94 9.10
C ARG A 188 4.33 -0.38 7.72
N TYR A 189 3.12 -0.58 7.19
CA TYR A 189 2.81 -0.23 5.80
C TYR A 189 1.90 0.99 5.73
N GLY A 190 2.23 1.90 4.82
CA GLY A 190 1.39 3.05 4.54
C GLY A 190 1.60 3.61 3.14
N PHE A 191 0.80 4.62 2.79
CA PHE A 191 0.95 5.31 1.52
C PHE A 191 0.58 6.79 1.59
N VAL A 192 1.22 7.60 0.75
CA VAL A 192 0.80 8.97 0.45
C VAL A 192 0.12 8.95 -0.92
N LEU A 193 -1.14 9.38 -1.00
CA LEU A 193 -1.88 9.50 -2.25
C LEU A 193 -2.04 10.97 -2.66
N SER A 194 -1.76 11.26 -3.92
CA SER A 194 -2.04 12.52 -4.59
C SER A 194 -2.74 12.26 -5.93
N GLU A 195 -3.11 13.32 -6.63
CA GLU A 195 -3.66 13.21 -7.97
C GLU A 195 -2.65 12.69 -9.02
N LYS A 196 -1.34 12.78 -8.75
CA LYS A 196 -0.28 12.40 -9.71
C LYS A 196 0.39 11.07 -9.39
N GLU A 197 0.38 10.67 -8.12
CA GLU A 197 1.11 9.50 -7.68
C GLU A 197 0.59 8.93 -6.36
N VAL A 198 0.87 7.65 -6.15
CA VAL A 198 0.93 7.02 -4.83
C VAL A 198 2.38 6.75 -4.47
N VAL A 199 2.78 7.19 -3.29
CA VAL A 199 4.06 6.82 -2.69
C VAL A 199 3.80 5.81 -1.59
N VAL A 200 4.13 4.54 -1.85
CA VAL A 200 4.06 3.48 -0.83
C VAL A 200 5.25 3.59 0.11
N VAL A 201 5.04 3.23 1.39
CA VAL A 201 6.03 3.36 2.45
C VAL A 201 6.03 2.11 3.34
N CYS A 202 7.23 1.66 3.69
CA CYS A 202 7.48 0.59 4.64
C CYS A 202 8.37 1.09 5.77
N PHE A 203 7.86 1.06 6.99
CA PHE A 203 8.58 1.48 8.19
C PHE A 203 9.36 0.33 8.82
N TYR A 204 10.44 0.67 9.49
CA TYR A 204 11.29 -0.24 10.25
C TYR A 204 12.08 0.56 11.28
N THR A 205 12.84 -0.12 12.12
CA THR A 205 13.83 0.52 13.00
C THR A 205 15.26 0.21 12.57
N THR A 206 16.15 1.18 12.72
CA THR A 206 17.59 0.97 12.52
C THR A 206 18.16 0.06 13.62
N LYS A 207 19.42 -0.36 13.50
CA LYS A 207 20.12 -1.13 14.56
C LYS A 207 20.13 -0.40 15.91
N GLN A 208 20.06 0.93 15.89
CA GLN A 208 20.02 1.78 17.08
C GLN A 208 18.58 2.04 17.59
N GLY A 209 17.57 1.38 17.01
CA GLY A 209 16.17 1.54 17.38
C GLY A 209 15.52 2.84 16.88
N LYS A 210 16.18 3.57 15.97
CA LYS A 210 15.61 4.81 15.40
C LYS A 210 14.60 4.48 14.30
N PRO A 211 13.53 5.26 14.13
CA PRO A 211 12.56 5.05 13.05
C PRO A 211 13.20 5.32 11.69
N ALA A 212 12.88 4.48 10.71
CA ALA A 212 13.38 4.55 9.34
C ALA A 212 12.27 4.14 8.35
N ALA A 213 12.42 4.50 7.08
CA ALA A 213 11.42 4.26 6.06
C ALA A 213 12.03 3.89 4.70
N LYS A 214 11.42 2.92 4.00
CA LYS A 214 11.64 2.63 2.58
C LYS A 214 10.43 3.13 1.78
N TRP A 215 10.64 3.78 0.64
CA TRP A 215 9.53 4.33 -0.15
C TRP A 215 9.67 4.10 -1.67
N GLN A 216 8.53 3.99 -2.35
CA GLN A 216 8.47 3.84 -3.81
C GLN A 216 7.26 4.63 -4.38
N PRO A 217 7.46 5.51 -5.38
CA PRO A 217 6.39 6.22 -6.07
C PRO A 217 5.86 5.40 -7.25
N ILE A 218 4.56 5.52 -7.48
CA ILE A 218 3.82 4.91 -8.58
C ILE A 218 2.95 6.01 -9.18
N SER A 219 3.08 6.27 -10.48
CA SER A 219 2.24 7.25 -11.18
C SER A 219 0.77 6.83 -11.14
N THR A 220 -0.15 7.77 -10.93
CA THR A 220 -1.60 7.53 -11.08
C THR A 220 -1.97 7.22 -12.53
N SER A 221 -1.15 7.65 -13.50
CA SER A 221 -1.32 7.29 -14.92
C SER A 221 -0.84 5.88 -15.26
N ALA A 222 -0.25 5.13 -14.32
CA ALA A 222 0.22 3.77 -14.58
C ALA A 222 -0.97 2.80 -14.68
N SER A 223 -1.09 2.15 -15.84
CA SER A 223 -2.08 1.13 -16.15
C SER A 223 -1.45 -0.01 -16.95
N GLY A 224 -2.21 -1.10 -17.11
CA GLY A 224 -1.80 -2.29 -17.86
C GLY A 224 -1.16 -3.39 -17.02
N GLN A 225 -1.32 -4.64 -17.47
CA GLN A 225 -0.92 -5.85 -16.74
C GLN A 225 0.59 -6.11 -16.68
N ALA A 226 1.42 -5.24 -17.26
CA ALA A 226 2.87 -5.34 -17.23
C ALA A 226 3.52 -4.25 -16.36
N THR A 227 2.71 -3.45 -15.67
CA THR A 227 3.14 -2.26 -14.93
C THR A 227 2.67 -2.34 -13.48
N LEU A 228 3.46 -1.80 -12.55
CA LEU A 228 2.99 -1.59 -11.19
C LEU A 228 2.00 -0.41 -11.17
N THR A 229 0.72 -0.69 -11.01
CA THR A 229 -0.35 0.32 -10.91
C THR A 229 -0.61 0.71 -9.45
N VAL A 230 -1.36 1.81 -9.25
CA VAL A 230 -1.75 2.26 -7.91
C VAL A 230 -2.59 1.23 -7.17
N ASN A 231 -3.63 0.69 -7.82
CA ASN A 231 -4.50 -0.29 -7.18
C ASN A 231 -3.70 -1.54 -6.80
N LEU A 232 -2.82 -2.04 -7.68
CA LEU A 232 -1.94 -3.18 -7.39
C LEU A 232 -0.99 -2.89 -6.22
N ALA A 233 -0.44 -1.68 -6.14
CA ALA A 233 0.46 -1.28 -5.05
C ALA A 233 -0.25 -1.27 -3.68
N ILE A 234 -1.42 -0.62 -3.59
CA ILE A 234 -2.22 -0.57 -2.35
C ILE A 234 -2.70 -1.97 -1.96
N TRP A 235 -3.12 -2.77 -2.95
CA TRP A 235 -3.48 -4.17 -2.76
C TRP A 235 -2.31 -4.97 -2.18
N ALA A 236 -1.12 -4.84 -2.75
CA ALA A 236 0.07 -5.57 -2.30
C ALA A 236 0.50 -5.18 -0.86
N LEU A 237 0.44 -3.89 -0.49
CA LEU A 237 0.66 -3.46 0.90
C LEU A 237 -0.29 -4.18 1.86
N THR A 238 -1.56 -4.30 1.47
CA THR A 238 -2.57 -4.95 2.30
C THR A 238 -2.33 -6.45 2.38
N MET A 239 -1.96 -7.12 1.28
CA MET A 239 -1.65 -8.55 1.31
C MET A 239 -0.41 -8.87 2.16
N MET A 240 0.62 -8.03 2.12
CA MET A 240 1.81 -8.22 2.97
C MET A 240 1.50 -8.05 4.45
N SER A 241 0.67 -7.05 4.80
CA SER A 241 0.29 -6.77 6.19
C SER A 241 -0.69 -7.77 6.82
N LEU A 242 -1.33 -8.62 6.00
CA LEU A 242 -2.10 -9.75 6.49
C LEU A 242 -1.22 -10.84 7.10
N ASN A 243 0.04 -10.94 6.67
CA ASN A 243 1.00 -11.83 7.33
C ASN A 243 1.49 -11.18 8.64
N ASP A 244 1.08 -11.76 9.76
CA ASP A 244 1.41 -11.27 11.11
C ASP A 244 2.91 -11.14 11.37
N GLN A 245 3.75 -11.97 10.74
CA GLN A 245 5.21 -11.88 10.84
C GLN A 245 5.79 -10.67 10.09
N HIS A 246 5.00 -10.07 9.19
CA HIS A 246 5.40 -8.94 8.35
C HIS A 246 4.72 -7.63 8.76
N ARG A 247 3.63 -7.67 9.51
CA ARG A 247 2.84 -6.49 9.85
C ARG A 247 3.57 -5.50 10.76
N SER A 248 4.24 -5.99 11.79
CA SER A 248 4.81 -5.13 12.83
C SER A 248 6.03 -4.34 12.37
N VAL A 249 6.22 -3.16 12.94
CA VAL A 249 7.47 -2.40 12.78
C VAL A 249 8.58 -3.13 13.56
N VAL A 250 9.57 -3.65 12.83
CA VAL A 250 10.71 -4.39 13.39
C VAL A 250 12.03 -3.77 12.94
N GLN A 251 13.13 -4.19 13.55
CA GLN A 251 14.47 -3.79 13.11
C GLN A 251 14.75 -4.27 11.68
N GLU A 252 15.50 -3.51 10.89
CA GLU A 252 15.80 -3.81 9.47
C GLU A 252 16.28 -5.25 9.24
N ALA A 253 17.12 -5.77 10.13
CA ALA A 253 17.67 -7.12 10.04
C ALA A 253 16.61 -8.24 10.11
N TYR A 254 15.43 -7.97 10.68
CA TYR A 254 14.30 -8.89 10.75
C TYR A 254 13.28 -8.65 9.64
N THR A 255 13.59 -7.74 8.70
CA THR A 255 12.76 -7.51 7.52
C THR A 255 13.26 -8.42 6.40
N LEU A 256 12.34 -9.13 5.74
CA LEU A 256 12.67 -9.94 4.57
C LEU A 256 12.23 -9.21 3.29
N PRO A 257 13.04 -9.26 2.22
CA PRO A 257 12.68 -8.64 0.96
C PRO A 257 11.57 -9.45 0.27
N LEU A 258 10.82 -8.77 -0.61
CA LEU A 258 9.62 -9.33 -1.25
C LEU A 258 9.94 -10.57 -2.12
N ASN A 259 11.14 -10.59 -2.69
CA ASN A 259 11.65 -11.67 -3.54
C ASN A 259 12.33 -12.79 -2.76
N ALA A 260 12.16 -12.88 -1.44
CA ALA A 260 12.72 -13.99 -0.67
C ALA A 260 11.85 -15.26 -0.71
N TRP A 261 12.51 -16.41 -0.71
CA TRP A 261 11.91 -17.73 -0.80
C TRP A 261 12.60 -18.70 0.16
N SER A 262 11.83 -19.58 0.78
CA SER A 262 12.37 -20.73 1.49
C SER A 262 12.55 -21.89 0.50
N ALA A 263 13.75 -22.47 0.46
CA ALA A 263 14.00 -23.70 -0.27
C ALA A 263 13.44 -24.91 0.51
N GLN A 264 12.73 -25.78 -0.18
CA GLN A 264 12.20 -27.05 0.36
C GLN A 264 12.52 -28.19 -0.63
N PRO A 265 12.47 -29.47 -0.22
CA PRO A 265 12.70 -30.58 -1.14
C PRO A 265 11.80 -30.51 -2.38
N GLY A 266 12.41 -30.27 -3.54
CA GLY A 266 11.74 -30.24 -4.84
C GLY A 266 10.91 -28.98 -5.15
N HIS A 267 10.91 -27.95 -4.29
CA HIS A 267 10.15 -26.72 -4.56
C HIS A 267 10.62 -25.53 -3.70
N TYR A 268 10.16 -24.34 -4.06
CA TYR A 268 10.39 -23.08 -3.35
C TYR A 268 9.08 -22.50 -2.86
N ARG A 269 9.08 -21.97 -1.63
CA ARG A 269 7.90 -21.35 -1.02
C ARG A 269 8.15 -19.88 -0.71
N ASN A 270 7.29 -18.99 -1.22
CA ASN A 270 7.35 -17.58 -0.90
C ASN A 270 6.82 -17.31 0.52
N HIS A 271 7.54 -16.49 1.30
CA HIS A 271 7.19 -16.21 2.70
C HIS A 271 5.95 -15.32 2.86
N LEU A 272 5.68 -14.42 1.90
CA LEU A 272 4.57 -13.47 2.00
C LEU A 272 3.22 -14.11 1.72
N SER A 273 3.18 -15.03 0.76
CA SER A 273 1.93 -15.53 0.19
C SER A 273 1.73 -17.04 0.36
N GLY A 274 2.79 -17.76 0.74
CA GLY A 274 2.81 -19.22 0.75
C GLY A 274 2.85 -19.85 -0.65
N ARG A 275 3.01 -19.07 -1.73
CA ARG A 275 3.09 -19.58 -3.10
C ARG A 275 4.20 -20.61 -3.22
N VAL A 276 3.88 -21.76 -3.81
CA VAL A 276 4.84 -22.82 -4.11
C VAL A 276 5.15 -22.84 -5.61
N LEU A 277 6.42 -22.93 -5.96
CA LEU A 277 6.90 -23.09 -7.33
C LEU A 277 7.98 -24.18 -7.41
N PRO A 278 8.08 -24.93 -8.52
CA PRO A 278 9.12 -25.94 -8.69
C PRO A 278 10.52 -25.30 -8.81
N ASP A 279 10.59 -24.13 -9.46
CA ASP A 279 11.83 -23.40 -9.70
C ASP A 279 11.83 -22.05 -8.98
N LEU A 280 13.02 -21.59 -8.58
CA LEU A 280 13.21 -20.27 -8.01
C LEU A 280 12.95 -19.21 -9.09
N PRO A 281 12.03 -18.25 -8.88
CA PRO A 281 11.76 -17.22 -9.86
C PRO A 281 12.99 -16.35 -10.13
N ALA A 282 13.07 -15.78 -11.34
CA ALA A 282 14.14 -14.86 -11.71
C ALA A 282 14.26 -13.71 -10.69
N GLY A 283 15.48 -13.50 -10.18
CA GLY A 283 15.76 -12.50 -9.15
C GLY A 283 15.33 -12.90 -7.73
N GLY A 284 14.81 -14.12 -7.52
CA GLY A 284 14.50 -14.66 -6.20
C GLY A 284 15.77 -14.88 -5.37
N ILE A 285 15.67 -14.63 -4.06
CA ILE A 285 16.72 -14.95 -3.10
C ILE A 285 16.27 -16.07 -2.18
N ILE A 286 17.20 -16.94 -1.77
CA ILE A 286 16.93 -18.01 -0.82
C ILE A 286 17.20 -17.48 0.58
N LEU A 287 16.28 -17.74 1.51
CA LEU A 287 16.51 -17.49 2.93
C LEU A 287 17.46 -18.58 3.46
N ASP A 288 18.65 -18.18 3.90
CA ASP A 288 19.56 -19.07 4.62
C ASP A 288 18.88 -19.51 5.93
N GLN A 289 18.93 -20.81 6.21
CA GLN A 289 18.36 -21.42 7.43
C GLN A 289 19.24 -21.17 8.65
#